data_AF-A0A5Y8W1N5-F1
#
_entry.id   AF-A0A5Y8W1N5-F1
#
_cell.length_a   1.000
_cell.length_b   1.000
_cell.length_c   1.000
_cell.angle_alpha   90.00
_cell.angle_beta   90.00
_cell.angle_gamma   90.00
#
_symmetry.space_group_name_H-M   'P 1'
#
loop_
_entity.id
_entity.type
_entity.pdbx_description
1 polymer ?
#
loop_
_entity_poly.entity_id
_entity_poly.type
_entity_poly.pdbx_seq_one_letter_code
_entity_poly.pdbx_strand_id
1 'polypeptide(L)' 'MICPRCANEKTKVLKTIKSDTNERFRRCIKCGYTFMSIELIKVDNWAKYYIKETQKGLFDETL' A
#
# COMPACT_ATOMS: atom_id res chain seq x y z
N MET A 1 -4.18 7.60 -7.56
CA MET A 1 -5.14 6.51 -7.86
C MET A 1 -6.31 7.08 -8.63
N ILE A 2 -6.63 6.48 -9.78
CA ILE A 2 -7.73 6.89 -10.66
C ILE A 2 -9.05 6.39 -10.06
N CYS A 3 -10.11 7.19 -10.16
CA CYS A 3 -11.43 6.76 -9.70
C CYS A 3 -11.97 5.61 -10.56
N PRO A 4 -12.34 4.46 -9.96
CA PRO A 4 -12.83 3.31 -10.72
C PRO A 4 -14.19 3.52 -11.37
N ARG A 5 -14.95 4.54 -10.92
CA ARG A 5 -16.31 4.81 -11.43
C ARG A 5 -16.35 5.78 -12.61
N CYS A 6 -15.54 6.84 -12.60
CA CYS A 6 -15.62 7.91 -13.60
C CYS A 6 -14.27 8.25 -14.25
N ALA A 7 -13.25 7.42 -14.04
CA ALA A 7 -11.89 7.57 -14.55
C ALA A 7 -11.20 8.90 -14.21
N ASN A 8 -11.72 9.68 -13.26
CA ASN A 8 -11.10 10.93 -12.85
C ASN A 8 -9.81 10.65 -12.05
N GLU A 9 -8.72 11.32 -12.44
CA GLU A 9 -7.40 11.14 -11.82
C GLU A 9 -7.30 11.76 -10.42
N LYS A 10 -8.12 12.79 -10.15
CA LYS A 10 -8.10 13.50 -8.86
C LYS A 10 -8.97 12.79 -7.83
N THR A 11 -8.32 12.23 -6.81
CA THR A 11 -8.97 11.57 -5.66
C THR A 11 -8.34 12.05 -4.35
N LYS A 12 -9.14 12.14 -3.29
CA LYS A 12 -8.72 12.58 -1.95
C LYS A 12 -8.63 11.37 -1.02
N VAL A 13 -7.56 11.26 -0.24
CA VAL A 13 -7.45 10.28 0.84
C VAL A 13 -8.25 10.76 2.04
N LEU A 14 -9.10 9.90 2.58
CA LEU A 14 -9.94 10.18 3.76
C LEU A 14 -9.32 9.60 5.03
N LYS A 15 -8.83 8.35 4.95
CA LYS A 15 -8.23 7.61 6.06
C LYS A 15 -7.14 6.69 5.52
N THR A 16 -6.10 6.48 6.31
CA THR A 16 -5.06 5.50 6.06
C THR A 16 -5.02 4.52 7.22
N ILE A 17 -5.05 3.22 6.92
CA ILE A 17 -4.77 2.14 7.86
C ILE A 17 -3.35 1.67 7.53
N LYS A 18 -2.47 1.71 8.53
CA LYS A 18 -1.07 1.28 8.41
C LYS A 18 -0.92 -0.08 9.06
N SER A 19 -0.64 -1.09 8.26
CA SER A 19 -0.24 -2.44 8.68
C SER A 19 0.95 -2.87 7.80
N ASP A 20 1.10 -4.16 7.49
CA ASP A 20 2.08 -4.66 6.51
C ASP A 20 1.90 -4.02 5.12
N THR A 21 0.66 -3.65 4.80
CA THR A 21 0.33 -2.83 3.63
C THR A 21 -0.39 -1.55 4.06
N ASN A 22 -0.30 -0.51 3.23
CA ASN A 22 -1.03 0.73 3.48
C ASN A 22 -2.38 0.69 2.75
N GLU A 23 -3.45 0.51 3.50
CA GLU A 23 -4.80 0.63 2.96
C GLU A 23 -5.29 2.07 3.08
N ARG A 24 -5.75 2.64 1.96
CA ARG A 24 -6.22 4.02 1.89
C ARG A 24 -7.66 4.07 1.42
N PHE A 25 -8.52 4.63 2.27
CA PHE A 25 -9.88 5.02 1.90
C PHE A 25 -9.81 6.33 1.12
N ARG A 26 -10.44 6.35 -0.06
CA ARG A 26 -10.41 7.47 -0.98
C ARG A 26 -11.81 7.91 -1.39
N ARG A 27 -11.93 9.17 -1.77
CA ARG A 27 -13.13 9.75 -2.40
C ARG A 27 -12.75 10.45 -3.70
N CYS A 28 -13.51 10.21 -4.76
CA CYS A 28 -13.38 10.95 -6.00
C CYS A 28 -13.86 12.40 -5.81
N ILE A 29 -13.05 13.37 -6.27
CA ILE A 29 -13.41 14.79 -6.20
C ILE A 29 -14.51 15.13 -7.22
N LYS A 30 -14.57 14.42 -8.35
CA LYS A 30 -15.56 14.65 -9.43
C LYS A 30 -16.92 14.02 -9.16
N CYS A 31 -16.98 12.72 -8.88
CA CYS A 31 -18.26 11.98 -8.76
C CYS A 31 -18.64 11.60 -7.33
N GLY A 32 -17.83 11.94 -6.33
CA GLY A 32 -18.10 11.63 -4.92
C GLY A 32 -17.94 10.16 -4.52
N TYR A 33 -17.70 9.24 -5.47
CA TYR A 33 -17.58 7.81 -5.19
C TYR A 33 -16.43 7.50 -4.23
N THR A 34 -16.71 6.68 -3.22
CA THR A 34 -15.74 6.23 -2.22
C THR A 34 -15.25 4.82 -2.53
N PHE A 35 -13.95 4.60 -2.42
CA PHE A 35 -13.32 3.31 -2.69
C PHE A 35 -12.05 3.13 -1.85
N MET A 36 -11.59 1.89 -1.73
CA MET A 36 -10.34 1.54 -1.06
C MET A 36 -9.24 1.23 -2.07
N SER A 37 -8.00 1.39 -1.63
CA SER A 37 -6.80 1.07 -2.42
C SER A 37 -5.73 0.56 -1.47
N ILE A 38 -5.01 -0.47 -1.93
CA ILE A 38 -3.86 -1.03 -1.22
C ILE A 38 -2.60 -0.46 -1.90
N GLU A 39 -1.71 0.14 -1.11
CA GLU A 39 -0.43 0.66 -1.58
C GLU A 39 0.71 -0.07 -0.88
N LEU A 40 1.60 -0.66 -1.69
CA LEU A 40 2.83 -1.27 -1.21
C LEU A 40 3.86 -0.19 -0.92
N ILE A 41 4.59 -0.33 0.19
CA ILE A 41 5.71 0.54 0.51
C ILE A 41 6.83 0.27 -0.51
N LYS A 42 7.33 1.32 -1.14
CA LYS A 42 8.54 1.20 -1.95
C LYS A 42 9.73 1.02 -1.01
N VAL A 43 10.29 -0.18 -1.00
CA VAL A 43 11.50 -0.52 -0.23
C VAL A 43 12.72 -0.29 -1.12
N ASP A 44 13.70 0.47 -0.64
CA ASP A 44 14.97 0.65 -1.35
C ASP A 44 15.82 -0.64 -1.32
N ASN A 45 16.88 -0.68 -2.13
CA ASN A 45 17.72 -1.88 -2.22
C ASN A 45 18.46 -2.18 -0.91
N TRP A 46 18.77 -1.14 -0.12
CA TRP A 46 19.44 -1.30 1.16
C TRP A 46 18.53 -1.96 2.20
N ALA A 47 17.29 -1.47 2.35
CA ALA A 47 16.30 -2.04 3.24
C ALA A 47 15.93 -3.47 2.81
N LYS A 48 15.88 -3.78 1.51
CA LYS A 48 15.74 -5.18 1.05
C LYS A 48 16.89 -6.06 1.53
N TYR A 49 18.13 -5.60 1.38
CA TYR A 49 19.31 -6.32 1.86
C TYR A 49 19.28 -6.50 3.39
N TYR A 50 19.00 -5.43 4.12
CA TYR A 50 18.90 -5.44 5.58
C TYR A 50 17.82 -6.39 6.09
N ILE A 51 16.61 -6.35 5.50
CA ILE A 51 15.52 -7.27 5.85
C ILE A 51 15.96 -8.72 5.59
N LYS A 52 16.59 -8.99 4.44
CA LYS A 52 17.08 -10.33 4.11
C LYS A 52 18.13 -10.84 5.09
N GLU A 53 19.11 -10.02 5.46
CA GLU A 53 20.15 -10.43 6.40
C GLU A 53 19.62 -10.56 7.84
N THR A 54 18.67 -9.73 8.26
CA THR A 54 18.08 -9.81 9.61
C THR A 54 17.06 -10.94 9.78
N GLN A 55 16.43 -11.39 8.70
CA GLN A 55 15.49 -12.53 8.72
C GLN A 55 16.13 -13.87 8.38
N LYS A 56 17.43 -13.90 8.09
CA LYS A 56 18.20 -15.11 7.81
C LYS A 56 18.17 -16.04 9.02
N GLY A 57 17.78 -17.31 8.83
CA GLY A 57 17.58 -18.27 9.92
C GLY A 57 16.26 -18.16 10.69
N LEU A 58 15.44 -17.13 10.47
CA LEU A 58 14.16 -16.95 11.18
C LEU A 58 12.99 -17.70 10.51
N PHE A 59 13.10 -17.92 9.20
CA PHE A 59 12.14 -18.64 8.36
C PHE A 59 12.80 -19.72 7.51
N ASP A 60 14.08 -20.01 7.77
CA ASP A 60 14.71 -21.20 7.23
C ASP A 60 14.03 -22.37 7.94
N GLU A 61 13.04 -22.97 7.29
CA GLU A 61 12.34 -24.16 7.75
C GLU A 61 13.37 -25.28 7.96
N THR A 62 13.93 -25.37 9.16
CA THR A 62 14.25 -26.67 9.75
C THR A 62 12.94 -27.26 10.25
N LEU A 63 12.17 -27.84 9.32
CA LEU A 63 11.14 -28.84 9.58
C LEU A 63 11.74 -30.22 9.30
#